data_AF-A0AB33IE30-F1
#
_entry.id   AF-A0AB33IE30-F1
#
_cell.length_a   1.000
_cell.length_b   1.000
_cell.length_c   1.000
_cell.angle_alpha   90.00
_cell.angle_beta   90.00
_cell.angle_gamma   90.00
#
_symmetry.space_group_name_H-M   'P 1'
#
loop_
_entity.id
_entity.type
_entity.pdbx_description
1 polymer ?
#
loop_
_entity_poly.entity_id
_entity_poly.type
_entity_poly.pdbx_seq_one_letter_code
_entity_poly.pdbx_strand_id
1 'polypeptide(L)'
;MKNEERISLTSPQMNIYREGWKKHARFRVAACGRRFGKTFEAAEEIRRAVKNAVVRNINPDNEIWYAAPTYKQAKKIFWPKLKATIPQKWLIRPPRESELSLEVGPYGHTVRIVGLENYDALRGSGLFFF
;
A
#
# COMPACT_ATOMS: atom_id res chain seq x y z
N MET A 1 -8.39 22.70 11.83
CA MET A 1 -7.85 21.48 11.21
C MET A 1 -6.46 21.27 11.77
N LYS A 2 -6.24 20.24 12.62
CA LYS A 2 -4.88 19.94 13.09
C LYS A 2 -4.06 19.51 11.87
N ASN A 3 -3.03 20.28 11.52
CA ASN A 3 -1.93 19.74 10.74
C ASN A 3 -1.29 18.66 11.63
N GLU A 4 -1.72 17.42 11.48
CA GLU A 4 -1.04 16.29 12.09
C GLU A 4 0.35 16.22 11.47
N GLU A 5 1.37 16.60 12.23
CA GLU A 5 2.76 16.40 11.86
C GLU A 5 2.97 14.92 11.56
N ARG A 6 3.02 14.61 10.27
CA ARG A 6 3.15 13.25 9.79
C ARG A 6 4.59 12.80 10.01
N ILE A 7 4.75 11.70 10.73
CA ILE A 7 6.05 11.09 10.98
C ILE A 7 6.78 10.87 9.63
N SER A 8 8.02 11.32 9.53
CA SER A 8 8.85 11.14 8.35
C SER A 8 9.51 9.75 8.35
N LEU A 9 9.77 9.21 7.16
CA LEU A 9 10.62 8.02 7.01
C LEU A 9 12.03 8.31 7.55
N THR A 10 12.62 7.32 8.22
CA THR A 10 14.03 7.39 8.62
C THR A 10 14.94 7.34 7.39
N SER A 11 16.20 7.75 7.50
CA SER A 11 17.13 7.74 6.35
C SER A 11 17.22 6.36 5.66
N PRO A 12 17.32 5.22 6.37
CA PRO A 12 17.31 3.89 5.73
C PRO A 12 16.01 3.58 4.99
N GLN A 13 14.85 3.92 5.57
CA GLN A 13 13.55 3.70 4.92
C GLN A 13 13.37 4.61 3.70
N MET A 14 13.83 5.86 3.80
CA MET A 14 13.79 6.83 2.71
C MET A 14 14.65 6.39 1.52
N ASN A 15 15.79 5.74 1.77
CA ASN A 15 16.62 5.19 0.71
C ASN A 15 15.84 4.14 -0.11
N ILE A 16 15.18 3.19 0.56
CA ILE A 16 14.34 2.19 -0.12
C ILE A 16 13.20 2.89 -0.87
N TYR A 17 12.50 3.82 -0.22
CA TYR A 17 11.40 4.58 -0.82
C TYR A 17 11.80 5.34 -2.08
N ARG A 18 12.97 5.98 -2.07
CA ARG A 18 13.51 6.73 -3.22
C ARG A 18 13.80 5.84 -4.41
N GLU A 19 14.31 4.63 -4.19
CA GLU A 19 14.52 3.66 -5.28
C GLU A 19 13.22 3.35 -6.02
N GLY A 20 12.07 3.38 -5.35
CA GLY A 20 10.76 3.16 -5.97
C GLY A 20 10.36 4.19 -7.01
N TRP A 21 11.02 5.33 -7.08
CA TRP A 21 10.76 6.33 -8.13
C TRP A 21 11.54 6.04 -9.42
N LYS A 22 12.52 5.13 -9.39
CA LYS A 22 13.33 4.82 -10.56
C LYS A 22 12.60 3.85 -11.49
N LYS A 23 12.61 4.15 -12.80
CA LYS A 23 11.92 3.35 -13.83
C LYS A 23 12.43 1.90 -13.92
N HIS A 24 13.69 1.65 -13.58
CA HIS A 24 14.31 0.32 -13.64
C HIS A 24 14.17 -0.49 -12.33
N ALA A 25 13.57 0.09 -11.27
CA ALA A 25 13.46 -0.54 -9.95
C ALA A 25 12.04 -1.07 -9.66
N ARG A 26 11.47 -1.81 -10.62
CA ARG A 26 10.10 -2.37 -10.50
C ARG A 26 9.97 -3.31 -9.30
N PHE A 27 10.93 -4.23 -9.14
CA PHE A 27 10.96 -5.19 -8.05
C PHE A 27 12.11 -4.84 -7.11
N ARG A 28 11.79 -4.62 -5.84
CA ARG A 28 12.75 -4.25 -4.80
C ARG A 28 12.62 -5.23 -3.64
N VAL A 29 13.77 -5.69 -3.14
CA VAL A 29 13.85 -6.58 -1.98
C VAL A 29 14.62 -5.85 -0.89
N ALA A 30 14.02 -5.75 0.29
CA ALA A 30 14.63 -5.13 1.45
C ALA A 30 14.79 -6.15 2.58
N ALA A 31 16.04 -6.55 2.85
CA ALA A 31 16.38 -7.37 4.01
C ALA A 31 16.59 -6.46 5.22
N CYS A 32 15.68 -6.52 6.20
CA CYS A 32 15.72 -5.62 7.36
C CYS A 32 15.52 -6.37 8.68
N GLY A 33 16.19 -5.91 9.73
CA GLY A 33 16.05 -6.45 11.09
C GLY A 33 14.70 -6.17 11.76
N ARG A 34 14.52 -6.72 12.96
CA ARG A 34 13.32 -6.48 13.80
C ARG A 34 13.24 -4.98 14.16
N ARG A 35 12.03 -4.43 14.29
CA ARG A 35 11.77 -3.00 14.63
C ARG A 35 12.29 -1.94 13.64
N PHE A 36 12.77 -2.34 12.47
CA PHE A 36 13.17 -1.41 11.39
C PHE A 36 12.06 -0.43 10.95
N GLY A 37 10.78 -0.77 11.14
CA GLY A 37 9.65 0.04 10.68
C GLY A 37 9.15 -0.31 9.28
N LYS A 38 9.43 -1.53 8.79
CA LYS A 38 8.96 -2.05 7.49
C LYS A 38 7.47 -1.80 7.23
N THR A 39 6.62 -1.99 8.24
CA THR A 39 5.18 -1.78 8.14
C THR A 39 4.81 -0.31 7.90
N PHE A 40 5.58 0.62 8.47
CA PHE A 40 5.37 2.05 8.26
C PHE A 40 5.81 2.45 6.84
N GLU A 41 6.99 2.01 6.43
CA GLU A 41 7.50 2.19 5.07
C GLU A 41 6.54 1.62 4.00
N ALA A 42 6.02 0.41 4.20
CA ALA A 42 5.07 -0.21 3.29
C ALA A 42 3.78 0.62 3.10
N ALA A 43 3.33 1.34 4.13
CA ALA A 43 2.17 2.23 4.03
C ALA A 43 2.48 3.48 3.19
N GLU A 44 3.70 4.03 3.30
CA GLU A 44 4.17 5.10 2.42
C GLU A 44 4.32 4.63 0.97
N GLU A 45 4.82 3.42 0.76
CA GLU A 45 4.95 2.79 -0.55
C GLU A 45 3.60 2.62 -1.25
N ILE A 46 2.55 2.22 -0.54
CA ILE A 46 1.20 2.16 -1.11
C ILE A 46 0.73 3.55 -1.53
N ARG A 47 1.00 4.60 -0.75
CA ARG A 47 0.67 5.96 -1.17
C ARG A 47 1.42 6.40 -2.42
N ARG A 48 2.69 6.00 -2.55
CA ARG A 48 3.48 6.21 -3.76
C ARG A 48 2.84 5.50 -4.95
N ALA A 49 2.48 4.23 -4.78
CA ALA A 49 1.81 3.42 -5.80
C ALA A 49 0.48 4.07 -6.25
N VAL A 50 -0.36 4.49 -5.31
CA VAL A 50 -1.63 5.18 -5.61
C VAL A 50 -1.38 6.45 -6.43
N LYS A 51 -0.43 7.30 -6.02
CA LYS A 51 -0.07 8.51 -6.78
C LYS A 51 0.45 8.17 -8.18
N ASN A 52 1.31 7.16 -8.31
CA ASN A 52 1.85 6.74 -9.59
C ASN A 52 0.76 6.18 -10.51
N ALA A 53 -0.21 5.47 -9.96
CA ALA A 53 -1.34 4.93 -10.72
C ALA A 53 -2.15 6.08 -11.35
N VAL A 54 -2.41 7.14 -10.58
CA VAL A 54 -3.10 8.35 -11.04
C VAL A 54 -2.28 9.11 -12.08
N VAL A 55 -1.00 9.37 -11.82
CA VAL A 55 -0.12 10.14 -12.73
C VAL A 55 0.09 9.42 -14.07
N ARG A 56 0.16 8.09 -14.04
CA ARG A 56 0.40 7.28 -15.25
C ARG A 56 -0.88 6.80 -15.93
N ASN A 57 -2.05 7.25 -15.45
CA ASN A 57 -3.35 6.84 -15.98
C ASN A 57 -3.50 5.31 -16.09
N ILE A 58 -3.11 4.60 -15.03
CA ILE A 58 -3.21 3.14 -14.98
C ILE A 58 -4.69 2.74 -14.91
N ASN A 59 -5.07 1.67 -15.61
CA ASN A 59 -6.44 1.15 -15.52
C ASN A 59 -6.76 0.76 -14.05
N PRO A 60 -7.85 1.26 -13.44
CA PRO A 60 -8.33 0.90 -12.10
C PRO A 60 -8.48 -0.61 -11.82
N ASP A 61 -8.68 -1.43 -12.86
CA ASP A 61 -8.70 -2.90 -12.76
C ASP A 61 -7.37 -3.48 -12.23
N ASN A 62 -6.29 -2.70 -12.29
CA ASN A 62 -5.03 -3.04 -11.65
C ASN A 62 -5.07 -2.60 -10.19
N GLU A 63 -5.25 -3.56 -9.29
CA GLU A 63 -5.28 -3.33 -7.86
C GLU A 63 -3.87 -3.11 -7.28
N ILE A 64 -3.79 -2.41 -6.15
CA ILE A 64 -2.57 -2.22 -5.38
C ILE A 64 -2.67 -3.09 -4.12
N TRP A 65 -1.80 -4.08 -4.00
CA TRP A 65 -1.88 -5.05 -2.91
C TRP A 65 -0.84 -4.82 -1.83
N TYR A 66 -1.27 -5.04 -0.59
CA TYR A 66 -0.39 -5.41 0.51
C TYR A 66 -0.63 -6.87 0.88
N ALA A 67 0.42 -7.68 0.79
CA ALA A 67 0.36 -9.09 1.15
C ALA A 67 1.09 -9.35 2.47
N ALA A 68 0.52 -10.21 3.31
CA ALA A 68 1.21 -10.78 4.48
C ALA A 68 1.06 -12.31 4.50
N PRO A 69 1.85 -13.04 5.32
CA PRO A 69 1.78 -14.50 5.35
C PRO A 69 0.38 -15.04 5.65
N THR A 70 -0.38 -14.35 6.49
CA THR A 70 -1.80 -14.65 6.72
C THR A 70 -2.69 -13.41 6.64
N TYR A 71 -3.92 -13.57 6.15
CA TYR A 71 -4.94 -12.51 6.11
C TYR A 71 -5.22 -11.95 7.51
N LYS A 72 -5.25 -12.83 8.53
CA LYS A 72 -5.43 -12.43 9.94
C LYS A 72 -4.29 -11.53 10.44
N GLN A 73 -3.03 -11.85 10.12
CA GLN A 73 -1.89 -11.00 10.47
C GLN A 73 -1.96 -9.67 9.74
N ALA A 74 -2.30 -9.68 8.45
CA ALA A 74 -2.42 -8.49 7.64
C ALA A 74 -3.50 -7.54 8.20
N LYS A 75 -4.68 -8.09 8.54
CA LYS A 75 -5.77 -7.37 9.22
C LYS A 75 -5.32 -6.76 10.55
N LYS A 76 -4.62 -7.53 11.38
CA LYS A 76 -4.20 -7.06 12.71
C LYS A 76 -3.14 -5.96 12.64
N ILE A 77 -2.15 -6.11 11.75
CA ILE A 77 -0.94 -5.28 11.77
C ILE A 77 -1.05 -4.10 10.82
N PHE A 78 -1.56 -4.32 9.61
CA PHE A 78 -1.45 -3.34 8.52
C PHE A 78 -2.75 -2.57 8.30
N TRP A 79 -3.92 -3.19 8.43
CA TRP A 79 -5.21 -2.53 8.16
C TRP A 79 -5.43 -1.21 8.93
N PRO A 80 -5.20 -1.15 10.26
CA PRO A 80 -5.33 0.11 10.99
C PRO A 80 -4.34 1.18 10.51
N LYS A 81 -3.11 0.77 10.19
CA LYS A 81 -2.06 1.67 9.68
C LYS A 81 -2.40 2.19 8.30
N LEU A 82 -2.92 1.35 7.41
CA LEU A 82 -3.31 1.73 6.06
C LEU A 82 -4.40 2.81 6.11
N LYS A 83 -5.45 2.60 6.92
CA LYS A 83 -6.53 3.58 7.11
C LYS A 83 -6.03 4.91 7.68
N ALA A 84 -5.10 4.86 8.64
CA ALA A 84 -4.49 6.07 9.20
C ALA A 84 -3.55 6.79 8.20
N THR A 85 -2.94 6.03 7.28
CA THR A 85 -1.95 6.57 6.34
C THR A 85 -2.60 7.17 5.11
N ILE A 86 -3.70 6.60 4.61
CA ILE A 86 -4.43 7.12 3.45
C ILE A 86 -5.29 8.32 3.87
N PRO A 87 -5.13 9.50 3.26
CA PRO A 87 -5.97 10.65 3.56
C PRO A 87 -7.44 10.35 3.27
N GLN A 88 -8.35 10.73 4.17
CA GLN A 88 -9.80 10.54 3.96
C GLN A 88 -10.30 11.17 2.65
N LYS A 89 -9.72 12.33 2.25
CA LYS A 89 -10.02 12.99 0.97
C LYS A 89 -9.67 12.18 -0.29
N TRP A 90 -8.87 11.12 -0.16
CA TRP A 90 -8.56 10.22 -1.26
C TRP A 90 -9.58 9.09 -1.37
N LEU A 91 -10.35 8.81 -0.32
CA LEU A 91 -11.32 7.73 -0.31
C LEU A 91 -12.55 8.15 -1.10
N ILE A 92 -12.95 7.33 -2.07
CA ILE A 92 -14.22 7.51 -2.80
C ILE A 92 -15.40 7.08 -1.93
N ARG A 93 -15.17 6.09 -1.06
CA ARG A 93 -16.17 5.53 -0.16
C ARG A 93 -15.53 5.09 1.16
N PRO A 94 -16.33 4.81 2.20
CA PRO A 94 -15.81 4.29 3.46
C PRO A 94 -15.02 2.97 3.27
N PRO A 95 -13.99 2.71 4.10
CA PRO A 95 -13.23 1.46 4.06
C PRO A 95 -14.11 0.22 4.17
N ARG A 96 -13.82 -0.80 3.35
CA ARG A 96 -14.51 -2.10 3.41
C ARG A 96 -13.85 -3.01 4.44
N GLU A 97 -14.42 -3.09 5.63
CA GLU A 97 -13.84 -3.82 6.78
C GLU A 97 -13.86 -5.36 6.64
N SER A 98 -14.77 -5.90 5.83
CA SER A 98 -14.87 -7.34 5.53
C SER A 98 -13.80 -7.79 4.55
N GLU A 99 -13.70 -7.09 3.41
CA GLU A 99 -12.77 -7.36 2.30
C GLU A 99 -11.38 -6.76 2.50
N LEU A 100 -11.19 -5.92 3.52
CA LEU A 100 -9.96 -5.17 3.80
C LEU A 100 -9.45 -4.40 2.59
N SER A 101 -10.36 -3.65 1.97
CA SER A 101 -10.08 -2.87 0.77
C SER A 101 -10.50 -1.41 0.90
N LEU A 102 -9.75 -0.53 0.23
CA LEU A 102 -10.03 0.89 0.08
C LEU A 102 -10.17 1.20 -1.41
N GLU A 103 -11.20 1.93 -1.80
CA GLU A 103 -11.23 2.55 -3.12
C GLU A 103 -10.79 4.01 -3.03
N VAL A 104 -9.72 4.30 -3.76
CA VAL A 104 -9.04 5.59 -3.75
C VAL A 104 -9.18 6.29 -5.10
N GLY A 105 -9.43 7.59 -5.06
CA GLY A 105 -9.65 8.45 -6.21
C GLY A 105 -8.38 9.08 -6.78
N PRO A 106 -8.51 9.82 -7.89
CA PRO A 106 -9.77 10.14 -8.57
C PRO A 106 -10.35 9.01 -9.44
N TYR A 107 -9.57 7.99 -9.83
CA TYR A 107 -9.99 7.01 -10.84
C TYR A 107 -10.57 5.69 -10.27
N GLY A 108 -10.64 5.52 -8.96
CA GLY A 108 -11.25 4.32 -8.37
C GLY A 108 -10.32 3.12 -8.25
N HIS A 109 -9.02 3.35 -8.05
CA HIS A 109 -8.10 2.26 -7.75
C HIS A 109 -8.47 1.56 -6.45
N THR A 110 -8.37 0.23 -6.44
CA THR A 110 -8.55 -0.57 -5.23
C THR A 110 -7.21 -0.84 -4.58
N VAL A 111 -7.07 -0.43 -3.32
CA VAL A 111 -5.97 -0.86 -2.44
C VAL A 111 -6.50 -1.98 -1.56
N ARG A 112 -5.94 -3.19 -1.67
CA ARG A 112 -6.43 -4.38 -0.97
C ARG A 112 -5.35 -5.00 -0.10
N ILE A 113 -5.77 -5.52 1.04
CA ILE A 113 -4.93 -6.40 1.87
C ILE A 113 -5.27 -7.85 1.57
N VAL A 114 -4.24 -8.64 1.28
CA VAL A 114 -4.37 -10.06 0.96
C VAL A 114 -3.50 -10.93 1.87
N GLY A 115 -3.90 -12.19 2.02
CA GLY A 115 -3.14 -13.21 2.72
C GLY A 115 -2.52 -14.20 1.74
N LEU A 116 -1.26 -14.59 1.95
CA LEU A 116 -0.53 -15.50 1.07
C LEU A 116 -0.81 -16.99 1.33
N GLU A 117 -1.60 -17.31 2.36
CA GLU A 117 -1.92 -18.69 2.75
C GLU A 117 -2.84 -19.42 1.76
N ASN A 118 -3.64 -18.69 0.98
CA ASN A 118 -4.53 -19.26 -0.03
C ASN A 118 -4.18 -18.69 -1.41
N TYR A 119 -3.17 -19.29 -2.03
CA TYR A 119 -2.64 -18.84 -3.32
C TYR A 119 -3.67 -18.88 -4.46
N ASP A 120 -4.60 -19.85 -4.46
CA ASP A 120 -5.62 -19.94 -5.52
C ASP A 120 -6.55 -18.73 -5.53
N ALA A 121 -6.85 -18.17 -4.35
CA ALA A 121 -7.65 -16.95 -4.22
C ALA A 121 -6.93 -15.66 -4.70
N LEU A 122 -5.62 -15.72 -4.94
CA LEU A 122 -4.82 -14.58 -5.40
C LEU A 122 -4.71 -14.49 -6.93
N ARG A 123 -5.22 -15.49 -7.65
CA ARG A 123 -5.18 -15.54 -9.11
C ARG A 123 -6.31 -14.69 -9.71
N GLY A 124 -6.07 -14.15 -10.91
CA GLY A 124 -7.10 -13.46 -11.70
C GLY A 124 -7.17 -11.94 -11.52
N SER A 125 -6.40 -11.35 -10.60
CA SER A 125 -6.32 -9.90 -10.43
C SER A 125 -5.17 -9.27 -11.20
N GLY A 126 -5.42 -8.17 -11.89
CA GLY A 126 -4.37 -7.28 -12.40
C GLY A 126 -3.73 -6.53 -11.24
N LEU A 127 -2.41 -6.34 -11.26
CA LEU A 127 -1.66 -5.71 -10.15
C LEU A 127 -0.77 -4.56 -10.62
N PHE A 128 -0.79 -3.46 -9.86
CA PHE A 128 0.07 -2.30 -10.04
C PHE A 128 0.72 -1.85 -8.72
N PHE A 129 1.95 -1.34 -8.77
CA PHE A 129 2.67 -0.86 -7.57
C PHE A 129 3.79 0.16 -7.81
N PHE A 130 4.47 0.14 -8.96
CA PHE A 130 5.77 0.81 -9.16
C PHE A 130 5.66 2.13 -9.92
#